data_AF-A0A6J7MQP5-F1
#
_entry.id   AF-A0A6J7MQP5-F1
#
_cell.length_a   1.000
_cell.length_b   1.000
_cell.length_c   1.000
_cell.angle_alpha   90.00
_cell.angle_beta   90.00
_cell.angle_gamma   90.00
#
_symmetry.space_group_name_H-M   'P 1'
#
loop_
_entity.id
_entity.type
_entity.pdbx_description
1 polymer ?
#
loop_
_entity_poly.entity_id
_entity_poly.type
_entity_poly.pdbx_seq_one_letter_code
_entity_poly.pdbx_strand_id
1 'polypeptide(L)'
;MSQSAVVERFDDREPIRTLDMSGDRLKPIVDGLARVITGPGVNYGTYHKTTGELLFKGYPYGVLPIAGKTGTAQGLGNLPWNDSSAFGAFSLDPNQPYSAFAYLEKAGYGSQAAAPVVKCIFMAMSGKYKVDPVVVADPLNINSSVAAPPTYLRNPTCLSGGRSDNRD
;
A
#
# COMPACT_ATOMS: atom_id res chain seq x y z
N MET A 1 -40.93 -6.37 -2.78
CA MET A 1 -39.85 -5.36 -2.77
C MET A 1 -39.37 -5.24 -1.34
N SER A 2 -38.16 -5.71 -1.01
CA SER A 2 -37.61 -5.53 0.34
C SER A 2 -37.14 -4.09 0.48
N GLN A 3 -37.80 -3.29 1.32
CA GLN A 3 -37.37 -1.93 1.63
C GLN A 3 -36.27 -2.01 2.69
N SER A 4 -35.01 -1.98 2.25
CA SER A 4 -33.90 -1.74 3.16
C SER A 4 -33.93 -0.28 3.60
N ALA A 5 -34.17 -0.05 4.89
CA ALA A 5 -34.02 1.26 5.52
C ALA A 5 -32.65 1.34 6.18
N VAL A 6 -31.94 2.46 5.98
CA VAL A 6 -30.70 2.75 6.70
C VAL A 6 -31.06 2.93 8.18
N VAL A 7 -30.61 2.02 9.03
CA VAL A 7 -30.90 2.04 10.48
C VAL A 7 -30.04 3.11 11.18
N GLU A 8 -28.80 3.25 10.75
CA GLU A 8 -27.85 4.21 11.33
C GLU A 8 -26.78 4.55 10.30
N ARG A 9 -26.32 5.81 10.31
CA ARG A 9 -25.34 6.35 9.37
C ARG A 9 -24.16 6.86 10.18
N PHE A 10 -22.97 6.31 9.93
CA PHE A 10 -21.74 6.63 10.68
C PHE A 10 -20.76 7.51 9.86
N ASP A 11 -21.27 8.10 8.78
CA ASP A 11 -20.48 8.71 7.72
C ASP A 11 -20.00 10.13 8.12
N ASP A 12 -20.71 10.78 9.05
CA ASP A 12 -20.45 12.14 9.51
C ASP A 12 -19.33 12.13 10.56
N ARG A 13 -18.09 12.00 10.10
CA ARG A 13 -16.91 12.11 10.98
C ARG A 13 -16.53 13.57 11.16
N GLU A 14 -16.72 14.11 12.36
CA GLU A 14 -16.15 15.40 12.71
C GLU A 14 -14.62 15.30 12.83
N PRO A 15 -13.86 16.24 12.24
CA PRO A 15 -12.42 16.29 12.42
C PRO A 15 -12.04 16.46 13.89
N ILE A 16 -11.29 15.49 14.46
CA ILE A 16 -10.80 15.57 15.84
C ILE A 16 -9.75 16.69 15.98
N ARG A 17 -8.92 16.89 14.95
CA ARG A 17 -7.89 17.93 14.91
C ARG A 17 -7.52 18.24 13.46
N THR A 18 -7.28 19.51 13.18
CA THR A 18 -6.71 19.97 11.91
C THR A 18 -5.24 20.31 12.11
N LEU A 19 -4.38 19.80 11.23
CA LEU A 19 -2.99 20.22 11.13
C LEU A 19 -2.92 21.37 10.12
N ASP A 20 -2.38 22.52 10.52
CA ASP A 20 -2.15 23.63 9.60
C ASP A 20 -1.00 23.30 8.64
N MET A 21 -1.39 22.86 7.45
CA MET A 21 -0.51 22.55 6.32
C MET A 21 -0.70 23.56 5.18
N SER A 22 -1.20 24.76 5.49
CA SER A 22 -1.49 25.81 4.51
C SER A 22 -0.24 26.39 3.84
N GLY A 23 -0.45 27.14 2.75
CA GLY A 23 0.61 27.73 1.93
C GLY A 23 1.47 26.68 1.23
N ASP A 24 2.77 26.92 1.17
CA ASP A 24 3.72 26.10 0.40
C ASP A 24 4.28 24.90 1.18
N ARG A 25 3.71 24.55 2.35
CA ARG A 25 4.25 23.50 3.23
C ARG A 25 3.86 22.08 2.81
N LEU A 26 2.62 21.87 2.40
CA LEU A 26 2.11 20.55 2.04
C LEU A 26 2.73 20.03 0.74
N LYS A 27 2.84 20.92 -0.25
CA LYS A 27 3.32 20.57 -1.60
C LYS A 27 4.66 19.84 -1.61
N PRO A 28 5.75 20.32 -0.97
CA PRO A 28 7.04 19.63 -0.99
C PRO A 28 7.00 18.25 -0.32
N ILE A 29 6.14 18.05 0.68
CA ILE A 29 5.95 16.75 1.34
C ILE A 29 5.31 15.78 0.37
N VAL A 30 4.20 16.19 -0.27
CA VAL A 30 3.49 15.37 -1.26
C VAL A 30 4.37 15.06 -2.47
N ASP A 31 5.09 16.06 -3.00
CA ASP A 31 6.02 15.89 -4.11
C ASP A 31 7.14 14.90 -3.75
N GLY A 32 7.70 15.00 -2.53
CA GLY A 32 8.70 14.06 -2.03
C GLY A 32 8.18 12.63 -1.94
N LEU A 33 6.96 12.45 -1.41
CA LEU A 33 6.30 11.15 -1.30
C LEU A 33 5.89 10.58 -2.66
N ALA A 34 5.51 11.40 -3.62
CA ALA A 34 5.27 10.96 -4.99
C ALA A 34 6.59 10.46 -5.62
N ARG A 35 7.66 11.25 -5.48
CA ARG A 35 9.00 10.92 -6.01
C ARG A 35 9.57 9.61 -5.48
N VAL A 36 9.26 9.23 -4.23
CA VAL A 36 9.70 7.94 -3.65
C VAL A 36 9.30 6.74 -4.51
N ILE A 37 8.17 6.81 -5.21
CA ILE A 37 7.65 5.71 -6.02
C ILE A 37 7.70 6.00 -7.53
N THR A 38 7.67 7.27 -7.95
CA THR A 38 7.77 7.62 -9.38
C THR A 38 9.22 7.83 -9.85
N GLY A 39 10.14 8.11 -8.92
CA GLY A 39 11.47 8.62 -9.26
C GLY A 39 11.41 10.03 -9.88
N PRO A 40 12.51 10.47 -10.53
CA PRO A 40 13.79 9.77 -10.61
C PRO A 40 14.55 9.80 -9.28
N GLY A 41 15.45 8.84 -9.11
CA GLY A 41 16.51 8.82 -8.11
C GLY A 41 17.48 10.00 -8.23
N VAL A 42 18.69 9.83 -7.70
CA VAL A 42 19.78 10.82 -7.82
C VAL A 42 21.01 10.21 -8.47
N ASN A 43 21.69 10.99 -9.30
CA ASN A 43 22.98 10.60 -9.87
C ASN A 43 24.10 11.10 -8.95
N TYR A 44 24.81 10.17 -8.31
CA TYR A 44 26.02 10.46 -7.54
C TYR A 44 27.03 9.34 -7.75
N GLY A 45 27.93 9.54 -8.73
CA GLY A 45 28.81 8.50 -9.27
C GLY A 45 28.05 7.49 -10.13
N THR A 46 27.06 6.83 -9.54
CA THR A 46 26.08 5.93 -10.18
C THR A 46 24.65 6.42 -9.93
N TYR A 47 23.69 5.83 -10.62
CA TYR A 47 22.27 6.13 -10.41
C TYR A 47 21.73 5.43 -9.16
N HIS A 48 21.30 6.22 -8.17
CA HIS A 48 20.69 5.77 -6.93
C HIS A 48 19.17 5.92 -7.02
N LYS A 49 18.50 4.82 -7.37
CA LYS A 49 17.03 4.74 -7.58
C LYS A 49 16.29 5.08 -6.28
N THR A 50 15.09 5.64 -6.38
CA THR A 50 14.23 5.76 -5.19
C THR A 50 13.69 4.39 -4.74
N THR A 51 13.30 4.26 -3.48
CA THR A 51 12.98 2.96 -2.87
C THR A 51 11.78 2.25 -3.48
N GLY A 52 10.88 2.96 -4.16
CA GLY A 52 9.73 2.39 -4.86
C GLY A 52 9.85 2.42 -6.40
N GLU A 53 10.87 3.06 -6.96
CA GLU A 53 10.93 3.41 -8.39
C GLU A 53 10.65 2.23 -9.32
N LEU A 54 11.37 1.12 -9.12
CA LEU A 54 11.23 -0.05 -9.98
C LEU A 54 9.97 -0.85 -9.70
N LEU A 55 9.52 -0.87 -8.43
CA LEU A 55 8.32 -1.57 -8.03
C LEU A 55 7.06 -0.96 -8.67
N PHE A 56 7.03 0.37 -8.79
CA PHE A 56 5.90 1.12 -9.30
C PHE A 56 6.06 1.62 -10.74
N LYS A 57 7.17 1.31 -11.44
CA LYS A 57 7.41 1.73 -12.83
C LYS A 57 6.25 1.45 -13.81
N GLY A 58 5.50 0.36 -13.60
CA GLY A 58 4.34 -0.02 -14.42
C GLY A 58 2.98 0.32 -13.81
N TYR A 59 2.95 1.08 -12.72
CA TYR A 59 1.71 1.42 -12.03
C TYR A 59 0.87 2.42 -12.84
N PRO A 60 -0.47 2.30 -12.90
CA PRO A 60 -1.34 3.13 -13.73
C PRO A 60 -1.62 4.51 -13.12
N TYR A 61 -0.57 5.34 -12.98
CA TYR A 61 -0.67 6.69 -12.40
C TYR A 61 -1.69 7.60 -13.11
N GLY A 62 -1.92 7.41 -14.41
CA GLY A 62 -2.92 8.18 -15.17
C GLY A 62 -4.37 7.84 -14.83
N VAL A 63 -4.63 6.79 -14.04
CA VAL A 63 -5.97 6.38 -13.61
C VAL A 63 -6.19 6.72 -12.14
N LEU A 64 -5.19 6.40 -11.31
CA LEU A 64 -5.22 6.70 -9.89
C LEU A 64 -3.82 7.15 -9.48
N PRO A 65 -3.54 8.46 -9.44
CA PRO A 65 -2.24 8.94 -8.98
C PRO A 65 -2.11 8.72 -7.47
N ILE A 66 -0.94 8.24 -7.02
CA ILE A 66 -0.67 7.98 -5.60
C ILE A 66 0.69 8.57 -5.20
N ALA A 67 0.85 8.82 -3.90
CA ALA A 67 2.12 9.13 -3.26
C ALA A 67 2.32 8.19 -2.07
N GLY A 68 3.56 7.82 -1.75
CA GLY A 68 3.81 6.85 -0.69
C GLY A 68 5.22 6.80 -0.15
N LYS A 69 5.39 6.09 0.97
CA LYS A 69 6.69 5.94 1.64
C LYS A 69 6.91 4.52 2.09
N THR A 70 8.11 4.01 1.76
CA THR A 70 8.66 2.77 2.32
C THR A 70 9.23 3.01 3.71
N GLY A 71 9.04 2.06 4.60
CA GLY A 71 9.67 2.00 5.92
C GLY A 71 10.22 0.60 6.19
N THR A 72 11.32 0.54 6.94
CA THR A 72 11.85 -0.68 7.54
C THR A 72 12.02 -0.39 9.02
N ALA A 73 11.30 -1.12 9.86
CA ALA A 73 11.43 -1.01 11.31
C ALA A 73 12.45 -2.05 11.77
N GLN A 74 13.58 -1.58 12.31
CA GLN A 74 14.67 -2.45 12.73
C GLN A 74 14.25 -3.30 13.92
N GLY A 75 14.49 -4.60 13.83
CA GLY A 75 14.12 -5.56 14.86
C GLY A 75 15.10 -5.61 16.03
N LEU A 76 14.72 -6.32 17.10
CA LEU A 76 15.57 -6.52 18.27
C LEU A 76 16.93 -7.12 17.87
N GLY A 77 18.00 -6.53 18.39
CA GLY A 77 19.38 -7.01 18.19
C GLY A 77 19.99 -6.62 16.85
N ASN A 78 19.35 -5.75 16.06
CA ASN A 78 19.82 -5.35 14.71
C ASN A 78 20.07 -6.55 13.78
N LEU A 79 19.27 -7.60 13.95
CA LEU A 79 19.34 -8.79 13.13
C LEU A 79 18.41 -8.61 11.91
N PRO A 80 18.92 -8.69 10.66
CA PRO A 80 18.11 -8.39 9.46
C PRO A 80 16.81 -9.20 9.33
N TRP A 81 16.78 -10.43 9.83
CA TRP A 81 15.58 -11.28 9.83
C TRP A 81 14.52 -10.89 10.88
N ASN A 82 14.82 -9.94 11.76
CA ASN A 82 13.85 -9.36 12.69
C ASN A 82 13.25 -8.05 12.17
N ASP A 83 13.74 -7.52 11.06
CA ASP A 83 13.25 -6.25 10.51
C ASP A 83 11.82 -6.40 9.98
N SER A 84 10.98 -5.42 10.25
CA SER A 84 9.58 -5.40 9.79
C SER A 84 9.40 -4.45 8.62
N SER A 85 8.57 -4.87 7.67
CA SER A 85 8.33 -4.16 6.42
C SER A 85 7.11 -3.27 6.56
N ALA A 86 7.25 -1.98 6.24
CA ALA A 86 6.17 -1.01 6.29
C ALA A 86 6.05 -0.23 4.98
N PHE A 87 4.81 0.05 4.56
CA PHE A 87 4.56 0.99 3.46
C PHE A 87 3.20 1.65 3.62
N GLY A 88 3.18 2.97 3.48
CA GLY A 88 1.96 3.77 3.44
C GLY A 88 1.85 4.54 2.14
N ALA A 89 0.65 4.62 1.58
CA ALA A 89 0.36 5.46 0.44
C ALA A 89 -1.06 6.01 0.48
N PHE A 90 -1.26 7.12 -0.22
CA PHE A 90 -2.54 7.78 -0.39
C PHE A 90 -2.72 8.25 -1.83
N SER A 91 -3.98 8.37 -2.23
CA SER A 91 -4.38 8.90 -3.52
C SER A 91 -4.18 10.42 -3.60
N LEU A 92 -3.72 10.88 -4.76
CA LEU A 92 -3.64 12.29 -5.13
C LEU A 92 -4.89 12.75 -5.89
N ASP A 93 -5.81 11.84 -6.23
CA ASP A 93 -7.10 12.18 -6.84
C ASP A 93 -8.11 12.53 -5.74
N PRO A 94 -8.61 13.79 -5.68
CA PRO A 94 -9.58 14.21 -4.69
C PRO A 94 -10.92 13.47 -4.78
N ASN A 95 -11.25 12.89 -5.94
CA ASN A 95 -12.49 12.12 -6.13
C ASN A 95 -12.36 10.67 -5.64
N GLN A 96 -11.13 10.21 -5.40
CA GLN A 96 -10.83 8.86 -4.92
C GLN A 96 -9.88 8.94 -3.71
N PRO A 97 -10.31 9.50 -2.55
CA PRO A 97 -9.45 9.86 -1.43
C PRO A 97 -9.06 8.65 -0.56
N TYR A 98 -8.57 7.58 -1.18
CA TYR A 98 -8.18 6.36 -0.49
C TYR A 98 -6.77 6.47 0.09
N SER A 99 -6.60 5.87 1.26
CA SER A 99 -5.29 5.66 1.91
C SER A 99 -5.16 4.19 2.28
N ALA A 100 -3.96 3.64 2.14
CA ALA A 100 -3.68 2.26 2.52
C ALA A 100 -2.29 2.16 3.17
N PHE A 101 -2.20 1.28 4.16
CA PHE A 101 -0.98 1.02 4.90
C PHE A 101 -0.83 -0.47 5.13
N ALA A 102 0.37 -1.00 4.94
CA ALA A 102 0.72 -2.37 5.26
C ALA A 102 1.91 -2.40 6.21
N TYR A 103 1.81 -3.26 7.21
CA TYR A 103 2.89 -3.58 8.15
C TYR A 103 3.00 -5.09 8.26
N LEU A 104 4.18 -5.62 7.96
CA LEU A 104 4.47 -7.05 7.94
C LEU A 104 5.63 -7.32 8.89
N GLU A 105 5.33 -7.99 10.00
CA GLU A 105 6.32 -8.32 11.02
C GLU A 105 7.39 -9.26 10.48
N LYS A 106 8.66 -8.96 10.78
CA LYS A 106 9.82 -9.78 10.39
C LYS A 106 9.89 -10.09 8.89
N ALA A 107 9.30 -9.22 8.06
CA ALA A 107 9.26 -9.37 6.60
C ALA A 107 10.34 -8.55 5.88
N GLY A 108 11.31 -8.01 6.61
CA GLY A 108 12.44 -7.27 6.07
C GLY A 108 12.06 -5.90 5.52
N TYR A 109 12.49 -5.62 4.29
CA TYR A 109 12.45 -4.27 3.71
C TYR A 109 11.06 -3.83 3.24
N GLY A 110 10.70 -2.56 3.52
CA GLY A 110 9.43 -1.94 3.10
C GLY A 110 9.09 -2.08 1.61
N SER A 111 10.11 -1.95 0.74
CA SER A 111 9.95 -2.05 -0.71
C SER A 111 9.75 -3.47 -1.23
N GLN A 112 10.10 -4.49 -0.44
CA GLN A 112 10.09 -5.89 -0.87
C GLN A 112 8.82 -6.64 -0.47
N ALA A 113 8.22 -6.29 0.67
CA ALA A 113 7.04 -7.00 1.20
C ALA A 113 5.80 -6.10 1.33
N ALA A 114 5.86 -5.01 2.08
CA ALA A 114 4.69 -4.16 2.34
C ALA A 114 4.25 -3.33 1.12
N ALA A 115 5.21 -2.74 0.37
CA ALA A 115 4.88 -1.90 -0.77
C ALA A 115 4.16 -2.65 -1.92
N PRO A 116 4.53 -3.89 -2.30
CA PRO A 116 3.76 -4.69 -3.25
C PRO A 116 2.31 -4.91 -2.83
N VAL A 117 2.06 -5.16 -1.55
CA VAL A 117 0.69 -5.35 -1.01
C VAL A 117 -0.15 -4.09 -1.24
N VAL A 118 0.36 -2.93 -0.82
CA VAL A 118 -0.36 -1.66 -0.99
C VAL A 118 -0.53 -1.31 -2.47
N LYS A 119 0.47 -1.59 -3.32
CA LYS A 119 0.35 -1.41 -4.77
C LYS A 119 -0.81 -2.23 -5.34
N CYS A 120 -0.94 -3.50 -4.96
CA CYS A 120 -2.05 -4.34 -5.39
C CYS A 120 -3.41 -3.77 -4.98
N ILE A 121 -3.54 -3.27 -3.75
CA ILE A 121 -4.77 -2.64 -3.25
C ILE A 121 -5.15 -1.45 -4.13
N PHE A 122 -4.21 -0.54 -4.40
CA PHE A 122 -4.47 0.60 -5.28
C PHE A 122 -4.72 0.20 -6.75
N MET A 123 -4.07 -0.84 -7.27
CA MET A 123 -4.36 -1.35 -8.60
C MET A 123 -5.77 -1.93 -8.69
N ALA A 124 -6.24 -2.63 -7.65
CA ALA A 124 -7.62 -3.10 -7.56
C ALA A 124 -8.62 -1.93 -7.49
N MET A 125 -8.36 -0.92 -6.66
CA MET A 125 -9.20 0.27 -6.56
C MET A 125 -9.26 1.08 -7.86
N SER A 126 -8.16 1.13 -8.62
CA SER A 126 -8.13 1.77 -9.95
C SER A 126 -8.91 1.01 -11.03
N GLY A 127 -9.45 -0.18 -10.72
CA GLY A 127 -10.10 -1.07 -11.69
C GLY A 127 -9.15 -1.72 -12.70
N LYS A 128 -7.83 -1.50 -12.59
CA LYS A 128 -6.81 -2.12 -13.45
C LYS A 128 -6.38 -3.51 -12.98
N TYR A 129 -6.87 -3.96 -11.82
CA TYR A 129 -6.66 -5.31 -11.32
C TYR A 129 -7.99 -6.01 -11.08
N LYS A 130 -8.16 -7.18 -11.70
CA LYS A 130 -9.34 -8.01 -11.50
C LYS A 130 -9.19 -8.79 -10.19
N VAL A 131 -10.01 -8.44 -9.21
CA VAL A 131 -10.17 -9.22 -7.98
C VAL A 131 -11.22 -10.30 -8.17
N ASP A 132 -11.13 -11.35 -7.35
CA ASP A 132 -12.19 -12.34 -7.29
C ASP A 132 -13.48 -11.70 -6.75
N PRO A 133 -14.67 -12.19 -7.18
CA PRO A 133 -15.93 -11.67 -6.68
C PRO A 133 -16.00 -11.86 -5.17
N VAL A 134 -16.65 -10.90 -4.49
CA VAL A 134 -16.89 -11.00 -3.05
C VAL A 134 -17.84 -12.17 -2.80
N VAL A 135 -17.37 -13.14 -2.03
CA VAL A 135 -18.18 -14.25 -1.53
C VAL A 135 -18.30 -14.07 -0.02
N VAL A 136 -19.53 -14.14 0.49
CA VAL A 136 -19.76 -14.11 1.94
C VAL A 136 -19.14 -15.36 2.53
N ALA A 137 -18.23 -15.19 3.49
CA ALA A 137 -17.61 -16.31 4.17
C ALA A 137 -18.66 -17.07 4.99
N ASP A 138 -18.53 -18.40 5.05
CA ASP A 138 -19.32 -19.22 5.97
C ASP A 138 -19.10 -18.74 7.42
N PRO A 139 -20.10 -18.86 8.29
CA PRO A 139 -19.94 -18.54 9.71
C PRO A 139 -18.76 -19.29 10.33
N LEU A 140 -18.01 -18.61 11.21
CA LEU A 140 -16.87 -19.22 11.90
C LEU A 140 -17.33 -20.45 12.72
N ASN A 141 -16.87 -21.63 12.32
CA ASN A 141 -17.12 -22.86 13.08
C ASN A 141 -16.12 -22.97 14.24
N ILE A 142 -16.55 -22.53 15.43
CA ILE A 142 -15.75 -22.58 16.67
C ILE A 142 -15.43 -24.00 17.18
N ASN A 143 -16.09 -25.04 16.62
CA ASN A 143 -15.82 -26.44 16.96
C ASN A 143 -14.84 -27.11 15.99
N SER A 144 -14.41 -26.42 14.92
CA SER A 144 -13.44 -26.95 13.98
C SER A 144 -12.02 -26.88 14.55
N SER A 145 -11.34 -28.02 14.62
CA SER A 145 -9.90 -28.09 14.90
C SER A 145 -9.04 -28.09 13.62
N VAL A 146 -9.68 -28.08 12.45
CA VAL A 146 -9.01 -28.09 11.15
C VAL A 146 -8.76 -26.67 10.68
N ALA A 147 -7.49 -26.34 10.42
CA ALA A 147 -7.09 -25.05 9.88
C ALA A 147 -7.64 -24.85 8.44
N ALA A 148 -7.96 -23.61 8.10
CA ALA A 148 -8.38 -23.26 6.74
C ALA A 148 -7.27 -23.59 5.72
N PRO A 149 -7.61 -24.09 4.53
CA PRO A 149 -6.63 -24.35 3.49
C PRO A 149 -5.96 -23.05 3.02
N PRO A 150 -4.70 -23.09 2.56
CA PRO A 150 -4.02 -21.92 2.04
C PRO A 150 -4.77 -21.36 0.83
N THR A 151 -4.93 -20.03 0.80
CA THR A 151 -5.53 -19.31 -0.33
C THR A 151 -4.44 -18.70 -1.18
N TYR A 152 -4.56 -18.84 -2.50
CA TYR A 152 -3.64 -18.23 -3.44
C TYR A 152 -4.35 -17.14 -4.24
N LEU A 153 -3.66 -16.04 -4.49
CA LEU A 153 -4.14 -15.03 -5.43
C LEU A 153 -4.21 -15.65 -6.82
N ARG A 154 -5.40 -15.62 -7.44
CA ARG A 154 -5.62 -16.10 -8.81
C ARG A 154 -4.62 -15.52 -9.80
N ASN A 155 -4.27 -14.27 -9.59
CA ASN A 155 -3.19 -13.59 -10.30
C ASN A 155 -2.32 -12.91 -9.24
N PRO A 156 -1.01 -13.14 -9.18
CA PRO A 156 -0.09 -12.42 -8.30
C PRO A 156 0.71 -11.32 -9.01
N THR A 157 0.43 -11.01 -10.28
CA THR A 157 1.24 -10.07 -11.08
C THR A 157 1.28 -8.66 -10.50
N CYS A 158 0.25 -8.20 -9.79
CA CYS A 158 0.32 -6.90 -9.11
C CYS A 158 1.39 -6.87 -8.00
N LEU A 159 1.80 -8.00 -7.43
CA LEU A 159 2.89 -8.05 -6.44
C LEU A 159 4.26 -7.91 -7.09
N SER A 160 4.38 -8.20 -8.39
CA SER A 160 5.65 -8.13 -9.12
C SER A 160 6.11 -6.68 -9.33
N GLY A 161 7.42 -6.44 -9.21
CA GLY A 161 8.06 -5.17 -9.52
C GLY A 161 9.28 -5.38 -10.42
N GLY A 162 9.84 -4.31 -10.97
CA GLY A 162 11.18 -4.38 -11.56
C GLY A 162 12.19 -4.84 -10.50
N ARG A 163 13.16 -5.69 -10.89
CA ARG A 163 14.21 -6.18 -9.98
C ARG A 163 14.89 -5.01 -9.26
N SER A 164 14.70 -4.91 -7.95
CA SER A 164 15.53 -4.04 -7.11
C SER A 164 16.91 -4.68 -7.01
N ASP A 165 17.95 -3.96 -7.44
CA ASP A 165 19.34 -4.40 -7.35
C ASP A 165 19.83 -4.31 -5.90
N ASN A 166 19.30 -5.15 -5.02
CA ASN A 166 19.94 -5.43 -3.75
C ASN A 166 20.74 -6.71 -3.96
N ARG A 167 22.06 -6.57 -4.10
CA ARG A 167 22.97 -7.70 -3.92
C ARG A 167 22.89 -8.08 -2.45
N ASP A 168 22.62 -9.35 -2.18
CA ASP A 168 22.92 -9.99 -0.89
C ASP A 168 24.39 -9.74 -0.50
#